data_AF-A0A351MAU0-F1
#
_entry.id   AF-A0A351MAU0-F1
#
_cell.length_a   1.000
_cell.length_b   1.000
_cell.length_c   1.000
_cell.angle_alpha   90.00
_cell.angle_beta   90.00
_cell.angle_gamma   90.00
#
_symmetry.space_group_name_H-M   'P 1'
#
loop_
_entity.id
_entity.type
_entity.pdbx_description
1 polymer ?
#
loop_
_entity_poly.entity_id
_entity_poly.type
_entity_poly.pdbx_seq_one_letter_code
_entity_poly.pdbx_strand_id
1 'polypeptide(L)'
;MADYFTSDHFKLLNKWKGTIYDKSNPEQQKVYEELSQAFDVTKRWAEAVQQSFFPMGWSKTVRKPTDQWQKKFIPYNWGRIYPSSESPKELAYTVGIDAVLGFVVKIDVVDTQTEDSALRPKYEAIRGPLTSSPIVAVLPATDGLAKSFSDLVAWSVEAIRNFKLRYDDLVAQLNLGKTLSDEDLLKHFDGKPAFQTFRASWSPQDKALFCRLARAVHSAGLDWWHMGKSIQVRFGRKNPGSERAVGVLGVVRGTRARKLTWTRPVGPVAKLNRELLTDDLVAKIETALSTERESLDDWLVLETERPGLWPDQLRDDPLDPGEDTDDDEATDTEETRQPVNRIYYGPPGTGKTYELSKLLKREYEQAMTPLCQRS
;
A
#
# COMPACT_ATOMS: atom_id res chain seq x y z
N MET A 1 -8.56 -22.73 26.83
CA MET A 1 -8.44 -22.51 25.36
C MET A 1 -7.11 -23.09 24.95
N ALA A 2 -7.02 -23.78 23.81
CA ALA A 2 -5.74 -24.28 23.33
C ALA A 2 -4.82 -23.10 22.98
N ASP A 3 -3.58 -23.12 23.46
CA ASP A 3 -2.61 -22.05 23.25
C ASP A 3 -2.01 -22.08 21.82
N TYR A 4 -1.96 -23.28 21.21
CA TYR A 4 -1.41 -23.50 19.88
C TYR A 4 -2.03 -24.73 19.17
N PHE A 5 -1.62 -24.98 17.92
CA PHE A 5 -2.02 -26.19 17.19
C PHE A 5 -1.27 -27.43 17.72
N THR A 6 -1.88 -28.61 17.56
CA THR A 6 -1.29 -29.91 17.94
C THR A 6 -1.25 -30.85 16.75
N SER A 7 -0.46 -31.92 16.82
CA SER A 7 -0.47 -32.97 15.79
C SER A 7 -1.84 -33.61 15.61
N ASP A 8 -2.66 -33.61 16.67
CA ASP A 8 -3.97 -34.26 16.65
C ASP A 8 -4.97 -33.47 15.82
N HIS A 9 -4.87 -32.14 15.76
CA HIS A 9 -5.68 -31.33 14.83
C HIS A 9 -5.50 -31.82 13.37
N PHE A 10 -4.26 -32.04 12.93
CA PHE A 10 -3.98 -32.53 11.57
C PHE A 10 -4.49 -33.96 11.35
N LYS A 11 -4.26 -34.85 12.32
CA LYS A 11 -4.74 -36.24 12.25
C LYS A 11 -6.28 -36.28 12.17
N LEU A 12 -6.97 -35.47 12.96
CA LEU A 12 -8.43 -35.41 12.99
C LEU A 12 -8.99 -34.85 11.67
N LEU A 13 -8.43 -33.75 11.15
CA LEU A 13 -8.81 -33.23 9.84
C LEU A 13 -8.64 -34.29 8.75
N ASN A 14 -7.50 -35.00 8.75
CA ASN A 14 -7.23 -36.02 7.74
C ASN A 14 -8.11 -37.27 7.89
N LYS A 15 -8.39 -37.71 9.12
CA LYS A 15 -9.25 -38.87 9.42
C LYS A 15 -10.70 -38.64 8.98
N TRP A 16 -11.24 -37.45 9.26
CA TRP A 16 -12.68 -37.20 9.13
C TRP A 16 -13.09 -36.48 7.85
N LYS A 17 -12.14 -35.92 7.07
CA LYS A 17 -12.44 -35.19 5.82
C LYS A 17 -13.46 -35.91 4.93
N GLY A 18 -14.48 -35.17 4.49
CA GLY A 18 -15.53 -35.69 3.60
C GLY A 18 -16.57 -36.59 4.27
N THR A 19 -16.42 -36.93 5.56
CA THR A 19 -17.41 -37.70 6.32
C THR A 19 -18.55 -36.80 6.77
N ILE A 20 -19.81 -37.24 6.59
CA ILE A 20 -21.00 -36.50 7.03
C ILE A 20 -21.04 -36.47 8.55
N TYR A 21 -21.20 -35.27 9.12
CA TYR A 21 -21.31 -35.09 10.57
C TYR A 21 -22.65 -35.60 11.10
N ASP A 22 -22.57 -36.52 12.06
CA ASP A 22 -23.67 -37.08 12.81
C ASP A 22 -23.62 -36.59 14.26
N LYS A 23 -24.56 -35.72 14.62
CA LYS A 23 -24.69 -35.17 15.97
C LYS A 23 -25.04 -36.24 17.00
N SER A 24 -25.56 -37.41 16.62
CA SER A 24 -25.83 -38.49 17.57
C SER A 24 -24.58 -39.32 17.93
N ASN A 25 -23.49 -39.19 17.17
CA ASN A 25 -22.25 -39.90 17.39
C ASN A 25 -21.35 -39.14 18.40
N PRO A 26 -21.08 -39.69 19.61
CA PRO A 26 -20.28 -39.02 20.62
C PRO A 26 -18.81 -38.79 20.22
N GLU A 27 -18.23 -39.68 19.40
CA GLU A 27 -16.87 -39.49 18.89
C GLU A 27 -16.82 -38.27 17.96
N GLN A 28 -17.81 -38.14 17.07
CA GLN A 28 -17.88 -37.00 16.15
C GLN A 28 -18.17 -35.68 16.86
N GLN A 29 -18.96 -35.69 17.94
CA GLN A 29 -19.15 -34.50 18.78
C GLN A 29 -17.82 -34.04 19.38
N LYS A 30 -17.05 -34.96 19.97
CA LYS A 30 -15.73 -34.65 20.54
C LYS A 30 -14.76 -34.12 19.48
N VAL A 31 -14.75 -34.73 18.29
CA VAL A 31 -13.93 -34.28 17.16
C VAL A 31 -14.35 -32.88 16.71
N TYR A 32 -15.65 -32.61 16.64
CA TYR A 32 -16.17 -31.31 16.28
C TYR A 32 -15.72 -30.24 17.28
N GLU A 33 -15.77 -30.53 18.58
CA GLU A 33 -15.28 -29.63 19.62
C GLU A 33 -13.77 -29.38 19.51
N GLU A 34 -12.97 -30.42 19.32
CA GLU A 34 -11.51 -30.33 19.18
C GLU A 34 -11.12 -29.50 17.95
N LEU A 35 -11.71 -29.80 16.79
CA LEU A 35 -11.48 -29.01 15.58
C LEU A 35 -11.98 -27.57 15.74
N SER A 36 -13.07 -27.35 16.48
CA SER A 36 -13.55 -26.01 16.79
C SER A 36 -12.58 -25.21 17.67
N GLN A 37 -11.78 -25.86 18.53
CA GLN A 37 -10.69 -25.19 19.25
C GLN A 37 -9.54 -24.82 18.31
N ALA A 38 -9.22 -25.66 17.32
CA ALA A 38 -8.24 -25.32 16.30
C ALA A 38 -8.64 -24.05 15.51
N PHE A 39 -9.95 -23.83 15.25
CA PHE A 39 -10.44 -22.58 14.67
C PHE A 39 -10.21 -21.36 15.57
N ASP A 40 -10.24 -21.51 16.89
CA ASP A 40 -9.95 -20.42 17.82
C ASP A 40 -8.47 -20.03 17.74
N VAL A 41 -7.56 -21.01 17.55
CA VAL A 41 -6.13 -20.74 17.28
C VAL A 41 -5.96 -20.05 15.93
N THR A 42 -6.62 -20.53 14.86
CA THR A 42 -6.59 -19.90 13.53
C THR A 42 -7.11 -18.46 13.55
N LYS A 43 -8.16 -18.20 14.33
CA LYS A 43 -8.68 -16.84 14.53
C LYS A 43 -7.61 -15.93 15.14
N ARG A 44 -6.98 -16.35 16.25
CA ARG A 44 -5.90 -15.57 16.88
C ARG A 44 -4.73 -15.36 15.94
N TRP A 45 -4.37 -16.38 15.14
CA TRP A 45 -3.31 -16.27 14.14
C TRP A 45 -3.65 -15.23 13.06
N ALA A 46 -4.88 -15.27 12.51
CA ALA A 46 -5.32 -14.29 11.53
C ALA A 46 -5.36 -12.85 12.09
N GLU A 47 -5.83 -12.68 13.33
CA GLU A 47 -5.82 -11.39 14.04
C GLU A 47 -4.40 -10.88 14.27
N ALA A 48 -3.47 -11.74 14.70
CA ALA A 48 -2.07 -11.36 14.91
C ALA A 48 -1.36 -10.96 13.61
N VAL A 49 -1.58 -11.69 12.51
CA VAL A 49 -1.05 -11.31 11.19
C VAL A 49 -1.67 -9.99 10.71
N GLN A 50 -2.99 -9.82 10.88
CA GLN A 50 -3.68 -8.57 10.54
C GLN A 50 -3.10 -7.39 11.31
N GLN A 51 -2.96 -7.48 12.63
CA GLN A 51 -2.42 -6.39 13.45
C GLN A 51 -0.96 -6.09 13.12
N SER A 52 -0.17 -7.12 12.83
CA SER A 52 1.25 -6.97 12.52
C SER A 52 1.51 -6.38 11.13
N PHE A 53 0.64 -6.65 10.15
CA PHE A 53 0.97 -6.36 8.75
C PHE A 53 -0.09 -5.58 7.98
N PHE A 54 -1.36 -5.67 8.37
CA PHE A 54 -2.49 -4.95 7.76
C PHE A 54 -3.25 -4.12 8.81
N PRO A 55 -2.64 -3.09 9.42
CA PRO A 55 -3.21 -2.39 10.57
C PRO A 55 -4.56 -1.70 10.27
N MET A 56 -4.82 -1.36 9.00
CA MET A 56 -6.09 -0.78 8.52
C MET A 56 -7.12 -1.83 8.10
N GLY A 57 -6.74 -3.10 8.18
CA GLY A 57 -7.53 -4.24 7.76
C GLY A 57 -8.43 -4.80 8.85
N TRP A 58 -9.06 -5.92 8.54
CA TRP A 58 -9.89 -6.68 9.48
C TRP A 58 -9.78 -8.17 9.17
N SER A 59 -10.10 -9.01 10.15
CA SER A 59 -10.07 -10.47 9.98
C SER A 59 -11.43 -11.11 10.27
N LYS A 60 -11.66 -12.29 9.70
CA LYS A 60 -12.88 -13.07 9.93
C LYS A 60 -12.58 -14.56 9.87
N THR A 61 -12.99 -15.26 10.91
CA THR A 61 -12.88 -16.71 11.00
C THR A 61 -14.24 -17.30 11.33
N VAL A 62 -14.67 -18.31 10.57
CA VAL A 62 -15.94 -19.00 10.80
C VAL A 62 -15.64 -20.32 11.49
N ARG A 63 -16.06 -20.44 12.76
CA ARG A 63 -15.86 -21.62 13.60
C ARG A 63 -16.80 -22.76 13.19
N LYS A 64 -16.51 -23.40 12.06
CA LYS A 64 -17.33 -24.49 11.52
C LYS A 64 -16.45 -25.56 10.86
N PRO A 65 -16.17 -26.67 11.55
CA PRO A 65 -15.43 -27.82 11.00
C PRO A 65 -16.14 -28.60 9.89
N THR A 66 -17.33 -28.16 9.45
CA THR A 66 -18.11 -28.81 8.41
C THR A 66 -18.51 -27.83 7.31
N ASP A 67 -18.70 -28.35 6.10
CA ASP A 67 -19.22 -27.56 5.00
C ASP A 67 -20.70 -27.17 5.22
N GLN A 68 -21.16 -26.15 4.50
CA GLN A 68 -22.51 -25.61 4.70
C GLN A 68 -23.63 -26.49 4.14
N TRP A 69 -23.37 -27.20 3.04
CA TRP A 69 -24.41 -27.83 2.23
C TRP A 69 -24.58 -29.31 2.58
N GLN A 70 -23.48 -30.07 2.58
CA GLN A 70 -23.45 -31.52 2.79
C GLN A 70 -23.15 -31.87 4.26
N LYS A 71 -22.81 -30.89 5.10
CA LYS A 71 -22.43 -31.05 6.51
C LYS A 71 -21.29 -32.06 6.70
N LYS A 72 -20.41 -32.20 5.71
CA LYS A 72 -19.21 -33.04 5.80
C LYS A 72 -18.09 -32.29 6.48
N PHE A 73 -17.24 -33.01 7.21
CA PHE A 73 -16.03 -32.41 7.77
C PHE A 73 -15.13 -31.88 6.66
N ILE A 74 -14.69 -30.63 6.80
CA ILE A 74 -13.73 -30.01 5.89
C ILE A 74 -12.30 -30.39 6.28
N PRO A 75 -11.39 -30.57 5.31
CA PRO A 75 -10.01 -30.99 5.60
C PRO A 75 -9.11 -29.83 6.08
N TYR A 76 -9.68 -28.67 6.40
CA TYR A 76 -8.93 -27.46 6.71
C TYR A 76 -9.65 -26.57 7.73
N ASN A 77 -8.95 -25.57 8.24
CA ASN A 77 -9.56 -24.41 8.89
C ASN A 77 -8.98 -23.12 8.31
N TRP A 78 -9.81 -22.12 8.01
CA TRP A 78 -9.33 -20.86 7.41
C TRP A 78 -9.75 -19.66 8.24
N GLY A 79 -8.79 -18.80 8.53
CA GLY A 79 -9.00 -17.42 8.96
C GLY A 79 -8.73 -16.49 7.79
N ARG A 80 -9.63 -15.54 7.55
CA ARG A 80 -9.55 -14.57 6.45
C ARG A 80 -9.04 -13.24 6.98
N ILE A 81 -8.23 -12.55 6.19
CA ILE A 81 -7.66 -11.24 6.48
C ILE A 81 -7.89 -10.36 5.25
N TYR A 82 -8.53 -9.22 5.48
CA TYR A 82 -8.83 -8.21 4.47
C TYR A 82 -7.94 -7.00 4.75
N PRO A 83 -7.10 -6.57 3.79
CA PRO A 83 -6.10 -5.50 4.01
C PRO A 83 -6.67 -4.14 4.43
N SER A 84 -7.93 -3.86 4.08
CA SER A 84 -8.60 -2.58 4.35
C SER A 84 -10.12 -2.75 4.45
N SER A 85 -10.81 -1.68 4.87
CA SER A 85 -12.28 -1.61 4.83
C SER A 85 -12.87 -1.65 3.42
N GLU A 86 -12.11 -1.22 2.41
CA GLU A 86 -12.51 -1.21 1.00
C GLU A 86 -12.14 -2.50 0.25
N SER A 87 -11.48 -3.44 0.91
CA SER A 87 -11.14 -4.73 0.32
C SER A 87 -12.41 -5.47 -0.15
N PRO A 88 -12.46 -5.98 -1.39
CA PRO A 88 -13.59 -6.77 -1.86
C PRO A 88 -13.79 -7.99 -0.96
N LYS A 89 -15.05 -8.33 -0.66
CA LYS A 89 -15.37 -9.44 0.27
C LYS A 89 -15.06 -10.81 -0.35
N GLU A 90 -15.03 -10.86 -1.67
CA GLU A 90 -14.78 -11.98 -2.55
C GLU A 90 -13.32 -12.43 -2.55
N LEU A 91 -12.38 -11.63 -2.06
CA LEU A 91 -10.95 -11.95 -2.03
C LEU A 91 -10.37 -11.67 -0.65
N ALA A 92 -9.59 -12.59 -0.10
CA ALA A 92 -8.93 -12.37 1.19
C ALA A 92 -7.54 -12.99 1.19
N TYR A 93 -6.64 -12.43 1.99
CA TYR A 93 -5.56 -13.25 2.53
C TYR A 93 -6.17 -14.30 3.45
N THR A 94 -5.62 -15.50 3.47
CA THR A 94 -6.09 -16.59 4.32
C THR A 94 -4.90 -17.27 4.96
N VAL A 95 -5.07 -17.59 6.24
CA VAL A 95 -4.14 -18.38 7.03
C VAL A 95 -4.88 -19.55 7.66
N GLY A 96 -4.20 -20.66 7.86
CA GLY A 96 -4.77 -21.79 8.57
C GLY A 96 -4.03 -23.10 8.34
N ILE A 97 -4.64 -24.20 8.74
CA ILE A 97 -4.08 -25.54 8.57
C ILE A 97 -4.92 -26.37 7.61
N ASP A 98 -4.22 -27.19 6.81
CA ASP A 98 -4.76 -28.21 5.93
C ASP A 98 -4.28 -29.59 6.39
N ALA A 99 -5.16 -30.59 6.27
CA ALA A 99 -4.90 -31.98 6.64
C ALA A 99 -3.66 -32.59 5.97
N VAL A 100 -3.34 -32.17 4.76
CA VAL A 100 -2.26 -32.73 3.93
C VAL A 100 -1.11 -31.76 3.80
N LEU A 101 -1.39 -30.47 3.55
CA LEU A 101 -0.35 -29.49 3.25
C LEU A 101 0.40 -29.00 4.50
N GLY A 102 -0.25 -28.98 5.66
CA GLY A 102 0.28 -28.35 6.86
C GLY A 102 -0.26 -26.94 7.05
N PHE A 103 0.60 -25.99 7.40
CA PHE A 103 0.24 -24.59 7.57
C PHE A 103 0.25 -23.88 6.21
N VAL A 104 -0.78 -23.10 5.92
CA VAL A 104 -0.95 -22.45 4.61
C VAL A 104 -1.22 -20.98 4.81
N VAL A 105 -0.55 -20.16 4.01
CA VAL A 105 -0.81 -18.73 3.85
C VAL A 105 -1.04 -18.48 2.37
N LYS A 106 -2.14 -17.84 1.99
CA LYS A 106 -2.46 -17.58 0.58
C LYS A 106 -3.39 -16.40 0.37
N ILE A 107 -3.47 -15.87 -0.84
CA ILE A 107 -4.62 -15.06 -1.27
C ILE A 107 -5.65 -16.01 -1.89
N ASP A 108 -6.91 -15.96 -1.45
CA ASP A 108 -7.97 -16.87 -1.90
C ASP A 108 -9.29 -16.17 -2.14
N VAL A 109 -10.08 -16.70 -3.09
CA VAL A 109 -11.45 -16.22 -3.30
C VAL A 109 -12.41 -16.86 -2.30
N VAL A 110 -13.41 -16.09 -1.93
CA VAL A 110 -14.43 -16.44 -0.93
C VAL A 110 -15.73 -16.72 -1.66
N ASP A 111 -15.96 -17.97 -2.06
CA ASP A 111 -17.11 -18.34 -2.92
C ASP A 111 -18.46 -17.88 -2.35
N THR A 112 -18.61 -17.91 -1.03
CA THR A 112 -19.83 -17.47 -0.33
C THR A 112 -20.13 -15.96 -0.44
N GLN A 113 -19.28 -15.18 -1.11
CA GLN A 113 -19.44 -13.74 -1.28
C GLN A 113 -19.67 -13.35 -2.75
N THR A 114 -19.80 -14.30 -3.67
CA THR A 114 -20.06 -14.03 -5.08
C THR A 114 -21.10 -14.99 -5.65
N GLU A 115 -21.85 -14.52 -6.65
CA GLU A 115 -22.70 -15.35 -7.51
C GLU A 115 -22.02 -15.66 -8.84
N ASP A 116 -20.86 -15.06 -9.14
CA ASP A 116 -20.09 -15.30 -10.36
C ASP A 116 -19.39 -16.68 -10.29
N SER A 117 -20.04 -17.68 -10.84
CA SER A 117 -19.48 -19.04 -10.99
C SER A 117 -18.16 -19.08 -11.78
N ALA A 118 -17.85 -18.08 -12.58
CA ALA A 118 -16.59 -17.99 -13.32
C ALA A 118 -15.42 -17.43 -12.50
N LEU A 119 -15.67 -16.87 -11.30
CA LEU A 119 -14.62 -16.27 -10.47
C LEU A 119 -13.58 -17.31 -10.02
N ARG A 120 -14.04 -18.44 -9.48
CA ARG A 120 -13.16 -19.52 -8.98
C ARG A 120 -12.25 -20.07 -10.09
N PRO A 121 -12.75 -20.44 -11.30
CA PRO A 121 -11.89 -20.83 -12.41
C PRO A 121 -10.85 -19.78 -12.83
N LYS A 122 -11.21 -18.50 -12.90
CA LYS A 122 -10.27 -17.41 -13.23
C LYS A 122 -9.17 -17.30 -12.18
N TYR A 123 -9.55 -17.32 -10.91
CA TYR A 123 -8.62 -17.32 -9.79
C TYR A 123 -7.68 -18.53 -9.81
N GLU A 124 -8.18 -19.73 -10.09
CA GLU A 124 -7.36 -20.95 -10.15
C GLU A 124 -6.31 -20.88 -11.28
N ALA A 125 -6.64 -20.26 -12.40
CA ALA A 125 -5.69 -20.02 -13.49
C ALA A 125 -4.54 -19.08 -13.05
N ILE A 126 -4.85 -18.02 -12.28
CA ILE A 126 -3.85 -17.09 -11.74
C ILE A 126 -3.03 -17.75 -10.62
N ARG A 127 -3.70 -18.46 -9.70
CA ARG A 127 -3.07 -19.15 -8.57
C ARG A 127 -2.11 -20.24 -9.05
N GLY A 128 -2.46 -20.98 -10.10
CA GLY A 128 -1.68 -22.10 -10.59
C GLY A 128 -1.54 -23.25 -9.56
N PRO A 129 -0.57 -24.17 -9.73
CA PRO A 129 -0.31 -25.24 -8.76
C PRO A 129 0.12 -24.71 -7.40
N LEU A 130 -0.31 -25.35 -6.30
CA LEU A 130 0.01 -24.89 -4.93
C LEU A 130 1.52 -24.83 -4.65
N THR A 131 2.32 -25.72 -5.24
CA THR A 131 3.77 -25.83 -5.03
C THR A 131 4.58 -24.78 -5.76
N SER A 132 3.99 -24.09 -6.75
CA SER A 132 4.66 -23.07 -7.57
C SER A 132 3.82 -21.80 -7.69
N SER A 133 2.88 -21.61 -6.76
CA SER A 133 1.91 -20.52 -6.83
C SER A 133 2.58 -19.18 -6.53
N PRO A 134 2.21 -18.10 -7.23
CA PRO A 134 2.70 -16.77 -6.90
C PRO A 134 2.08 -16.20 -5.60
N ILE A 135 1.03 -16.83 -5.08
CA ILE A 135 0.17 -16.30 -4.00
C ILE A 135 -0.12 -17.32 -2.90
N VAL A 136 0.63 -18.43 -2.84
CA VAL A 136 0.48 -19.48 -1.82
C VAL A 136 1.85 -19.83 -1.27
N ALA A 137 1.93 -19.86 0.06
CA ALA A 137 3.05 -20.42 0.79
C ALA A 137 2.55 -21.55 1.69
N VAL A 138 3.33 -22.63 1.75
CA VAL A 138 3.03 -23.81 2.56
C VAL A 138 4.22 -24.08 3.48
N LEU A 139 3.93 -24.32 4.75
CA LEU A 139 4.88 -24.77 5.74
C LEU A 139 4.45 -26.16 6.25
N PRO A 140 5.30 -27.20 6.11
CA PRO A 140 4.96 -28.54 6.57
C PRO A 140 4.51 -28.56 8.03
N ALA A 141 3.58 -29.48 8.35
CA ALA A 141 3.00 -29.57 9.68
C ALA A 141 4.07 -29.75 10.78
N THR A 142 5.12 -30.54 10.51
CA THR A 142 6.26 -30.73 11.43
C THR A 142 6.94 -29.42 11.78
N ASP A 143 7.18 -28.59 10.77
CA ASP A 143 7.97 -27.37 10.90
C ASP A 143 7.13 -26.27 11.56
N GLY A 144 5.85 -26.17 11.21
CA GLY A 144 4.94 -25.22 11.85
C GLY A 144 4.58 -25.58 13.29
N LEU A 145 4.52 -26.87 13.64
CA LEU A 145 4.35 -27.31 15.03
C LEU A 145 5.59 -27.06 15.89
N ALA A 146 6.78 -27.02 15.29
CA ALA A 146 8.02 -26.68 15.97
C ALA A 146 8.20 -25.17 16.23
N LYS A 147 7.41 -24.32 15.55
CA LYS A 147 7.44 -22.86 15.74
C LYS A 147 6.67 -22.45 16.99
N SER A 148 7.14 -21.39 17.64
CA SER A 148 6.30 -20.63 18.56
C SER A 148 5.18 -19.91 17.79
N PHE A 149 4.14 -19.48 18.49
CA PHE A 149 3.06 -18.72 17.86
C PHE A 149 3.56 -17.41 17.22
N SER A 150 4.50 -16.70 17.87
CA SER A 150 5.10 -15.49 17.29
C SER A 150 5.93 -15.80 16.04
N ASP A 151 6.66 -16.90 16.02
CA ASP A 151 7.45 -17.29 14.84
C ASP A 151 6.56 -17.73 13.68
N LEU A 152 5.38 -18.31 13.95
CA LEU A 152 4.38 -18.62 12.94
C LEU A 152 3.82 -17.34 12.32
N VAL A 153 3.51 -16.32 13.13
CA VAL A 153 3.05 -15.01 12.66
C VAL A 153 4.14 -14.35 11.80
N ALA A 154 5.38 -14.31 12.28
CA ALA A 154 6.51 -13.74 11.55
C ALA A 154 6.74 -14.45 10.21
N TRP A 155 6.70 -15.79 10.20
CA TRP A 155 6.77 -16.58 8.97
C TRP A 155 5.64 -16.25 8.00
N SER A 156 4.42 -16.00 8.51
CA SER A 156 3.27 -15.67 7.67
C SER A 156 3.41 -14.30 7.01
N VAL A 157 3.88 -13.30 7.76
CA VAL A 157 4.17 -11.97 7.23
C VAL A 157 5.25 -12.04 6.15
N GLU A 158 6.34 -12.76 6.42
CA GLU A 158 7.41 -12.95 5.46
C GLU A 158 6.93 -13.71 4.21
N ALA A 159 6.08 -14.72 4.37
CA ALA A 159 5.48 -15.44 3.25
C ALA A 159 4.63 -14.51 2.36
N ILE A 160 3.82 -13.64 2.97
CA ILE A 160 3.00 -12.67 2.23
C ILE A 160 3.89 -11.66 1.48
N ARG A 161 4.95 -11.15 2.11
CA ARG A 161 5.91 -10.23 1.48
C ARG A 161 6.56 -10.84 0.24
N ASN A 162 6.79 -12.15 0.25
CA ASN A 162 7.42 -12.88 -0.85
C ASN A 162 6.43 -13.36 -1.93
N PHE A 163 5.14 -13.01 -1.85
CA PHE A 163 4.21 -13.29 -2.94
C PHE A 163 4.60 -12.48 -4.19
N LYS A 164 4.58 -13.16 -5.34
CA LYS A 164 4.91 -12.54 -6.64
C LYS A 164 3.77 -11.70 -7.19
N LEU A 165 2.56 -11.87 -6.68
CA LEU A 165 1.40 -11.06 -7.00
C LEU A 165 0.80 -10.51 -5.72
N ARG A 166 0.50 -9.21 -5.72
CA ARG A 166 -0.15 -8.55 -4.59
C ARG A 166 -1.65 -8.76 -4.61
N TYR A 167 -2.27 -8.47 -3.47
CA TYR A 167 -3.73 -8.47 -3.34
C TYR A 167 -4.41 -7.59 -4.38
N ASP A 168 -3.97 -6.35 -4.55
CA ASP A 168 -4.59 -5.40 -5.50
C ASP A 168 -4.43 -5.83 -6.96
N ASP A 169 -3.36 -6.58 -7.28
CA ASP A 169 -3.18 -7.17 -8.60
C ASP A 169 -4.24 -8.22 -8.89
N LEU A 170 -4.53 -9.06 -7.90
CA LEU A 170 -5.59 -10.04 -8.02
C LEU A 170 -6.96 -9.38 -8.08
N VAL A 171 -7.18 -8.31 -7.31
CA VAL A 171 -8.43 -7.53 -7.40
C VAL A 171 -8.63 -6.98 -8.82
N ALA A 172 -7.57 -6.46 -9.44
CA ALA A 172 -7.62 -5.96 -10.81
C ALA A 172 -7.82 -7.09 -11.84
N GLN A 173 -7.01 -8.16 -11.79
CA GLN A 173 -7.08 -9.28 -12.73
C GLN A 173 -8.41 -10.04 -12.66
N LEU A 174 -9.03 -10.09 -11.46
CA LEU A 174 -10.34 -10.71 -11.24
C LEU A 174 -11.51 -9.75 -11.44
N ASN A 175 -11.25 -8.46 -11.72
CA ASN A 175 -12.25 -7.41 -11.83
C ASN A 175 -13.16 -7.29 -10.59
N LEU A 176 -12.56 -7.40 -9.40
CA LEU A 176 -13.27 -7.31 -8.11
C LEU A 176 -13.29 -5.89 -7.52
N GLY A 177 -12.50 -4.98 -8.08
CA GLY A 177 -12.40 -3.61 -7.58
C GLY A 177 -13.66 -2.81 -7.88
N LYS A 178 -14.11 -1.99 -6.92
CA LYS A 178 -15.10 -0.95 -7.20
C LYS A 178 -14.48 0.05 -8.18
N THR A 179 -15.06 0.16 -9.38
CA THR A 179 -14.67 1.23 -10.30
C THR A 179 -15.32 2.52 -9.82
N LEU A 180 -14.55 3.37 -9.13
CA LEU A 180 -14.99 4.72 -8.78
C LEU A 180 -15.23 5.51 -10.06
N SER A 181 -16.36 6.23 -10.13
CA SER A 181 -16.57 7.23 -11.17
C SER A 181 -15.50 8.33 -11.06
N ASP A 182 -15.25 9.06 -12.14
CA ASP A 182 -14.30 10.20 -12.09
C ASP A 182 -14.73 11.24 -11.05
N GLU A 183 -16.03 11.45 -10.83
CA GLU A 183 -16.49 12.37 -9.79
C GLU A 183 -16.23 11.85 -8.38
N ASP A 184 -16.51 10.58 -8.13
CA ASP A 184 -16.29 10.00 -6.80
C ASP A 184 -14.80 9.90 -6.47
N LEU A 185 -13.96 9.63 -7.48
CA LEU A 185 -12.51 9.68 -7.33
C LEU A 185 -12.06 11.10 -6.97
N LEU A 186 -12.57 12.14 -7.64
CA LEU A 186 -12.14 13.50 -7.36
C LEU A 186 -12.55 14.00 -5.97
N LYS A 187 -13.63 13.47 -5.38
CA LYS A 187 -14.03 13.82 -4.00
C LYS A 187 -12.94 13.51 -2.98
N HIS A 188 -12.13 12.48 -3.22
CA HIS A 188 -10.97 12.18 -2.38
C HIS A 188 -9.94 13.32 -2.32
N PHE A 189 -9.92 14.19 -3.33
CA PHE A 189 -9.03 15.34 -3.42
C PHE A 189 -9.70 16.64 -2.93
N ASP A 190 -10.98 16.62 -2.54
CA ASP A 190 -11.72 17.83 -2.13
C ASP A 190 -11.46 18.28 -0.69
N GLY A 191 -10.60 17.59 0.06
CA GLY A 191 -10.20 18.00 1.42
C GLY A 191 -9.64 19.42 1.49
N LYS A 192 -9.14 19.95 0.35
CA LYS A 192 -8.65 21.32 0.22
C LYS A 192 -9.57 22.19 -0.65
N PRO A 193 -10.19 23.25 -0.11
CA PRO A 193 -11.09 24.13 -0.87
C PRO A 193 -10.44 24.74 -2.12
N ALA A 194 -9.17 25.12 -2.05
CA ALA A 194 -8.44 25.65 -3.19
C ALA A 194 -8.32 24.64 -4.33
N PHE A 195 -8.11 23.36 -4.02
CA PHE A 195 -8.09 22.29 -5.03
C PHE A 195 -9.48 22.05 -5.62
N GLN A 196 -10.53 22.08 -4.79
CA GLN A 196 -11.91 21.95 -5.25
C GLN A 196 -12.28 23.04 -6.27
N THR A 197 -11.97 24.31 -5.96
CA THR A 197 -12.17 25.42 -6.90
C THR A 197 -11.34 25.25 -8.17
N PHE A 198 -10.09 24.81 -8.02
CA PHE A 198 -9.20 24.58 -9.16
C PHE A 198 -9.74 23.48 -10.09
N ARG A 199 -10.11 22.31 -9.58
CA ARG A 199 -10.61 21.21 -10.41
C ARG A 199 -11.95 21.51 -11.09
N ALA A 200 -12.74 22.43 -10.53
CA ALA A 200 -13.99 22.88 -11.15
C ALA A 200 -13.75 23.63 -12.48
N SER A 201 -12.54 24.17 -12.70
CA SER A 201 -12.16 24.83 -13.95
C SER A 201 -11.63 23.87 -15.03
N TRP A 202 -11.49 22.57 -14.74
CA TRP A 202 -10.88 21.62 -15.67
C TRP A 202 -11.80 21.28 -16.83
N SER A 203 -11.19 21.11 -18.01
CA SER A 203 -11.91 20.51 -19.14
C SER A 203 -12.23 19.04 -18.86
N PRO A 204 -13.24 18.46 -19.53
CA PRO A 204 -13.54 17.03 -19.39
C PRO A 204 -12.34 16.12 -19.69
N GLN A 205 -11.53 16.48 -20.70
CA GLN A 205 -10.34 15.72 -21.09
C GLN A 205 -9.28 15.73 -19.97
N ASP A 206 -9.06 16.90 -19.38
CA ASP A 206 -8.07 17.08 -18.33
C ASP A 206 -8.42 16.31 -17.06
N LYS A 207 -9.71 16.33 -16.73
CA LYS A 207 -10.27 15.54 -15.64
C LYS A 207 -10.08 14.06 -15.89
N ALA A 208 -10.38 13.57 -17.09
CA ALA A 208 -10.19 12.17 -17.45
C ALA A 208 -8.70 11.77 -17.33
N LEU A 209 -7.77 12.60 -17.82
CA LEU A 209 -6.33 12.37 -17.70
C LEU A 209 -5.86 12.30 -16.25
N PHE A 210 -6.29 13.25 -15.42
CA PHE A 210 -5.96 13.24 -14.00
C PHE A 210 -6.51 12.01 -13.28
N CYS A 211 -7.79 11.68 -13.50
CA CYS A 211 -8.42 10.51 -12.88
C CYS A 211 -7.77 9.20 -13.34
N ARG A 212 -7.36 9.10 -14.61
CA ARG A 212 -6.61 7.96 -15.14
C ARG A 212 -5.25 7.80 -14.45
N LEU A 213 -4.47 8.88 -14.33
CA LEU A 213 -3.22 8.88 -13.57
C LEU A 213 -3.45 8.51 -12.10
N ALA A 214 -4.47 9.10 -11.46
CA ALA A 214 -4.81 8.87 -10.07
C ALA A 214 -5.08 7.39 -9.77
N ARG A 215 -5.87 6.74 -10.63
CA ARG A 215 -6.12 5.29 -10.56
C ARG A 215 -4.83 4.49 -10.75
N ALA A 216 -4.04 4.80 -11.78
CA ALA A 216 -2.81 4.06 -12.06
C ALA A 216 -1.83 4.07 -10.88
N VAL A 217 -1.64 5.26 -10.29
CA VAL A 217 -0.80 5.46 -9.11
C VAL A 217 -1.35 4.70 -7.90
N HIS A 218 -2.64 4.83 -7.61
CA HIS A 218 -3.27 4.15 -6.48
C HIS A 218 -3.25 2.62 -6.63
N SER A 219 -3.51 2.11 -7.84
CA SER A 219 -3.44 0.67 -8.17
C SER A 219 -2.01 0.12 -8.14
N ALA A 220 -0.99 0.97 -8.28
CA ALA A 220 0.39 0.61 -7.99
C ALA A 220 0.71 0.60 -6.48
N GLY A 221 -0.32 0.77 -5.65
CA GLY A 221 -0.22 0.88 -4.20
C GLY A 221 0.19 2.26 -3.70
N LEU A 222 0.48 3.24 -4.56
CA LEU A 222 1.00 4.52 -4.10
C LEU A 222 -0.08 5.41 -3.46
N ASP A 223 0.37 6.25 -2.55
CA ASP A 223 -0.43 7.24 -1.85
C ASP A 223 -0.55 8.54 -2.63
N TRP A 224 -1.66 9.23 -2.45
CA TRP A 224 -1.91 10.60 -2.89
C TRP A 224 -2.11 11.51 -1.68
N TRP A 225 -1.51 12.70 -1.67
CA TRP A 225 -1.74 13.68 -0.60
C TRP A 225 -1.56 15.13 -1.07
N HIS A 226 -2.23 16.04 -0.36
CA HIS A 226 -2.12 17.48 -0.58
C HIS A 226 -0.88 18.07 0.09
N MET A 227 -0.35 19.11 -0.53
CA MET A 227 0.63 20.00 0.08
C MET A 227 -0.02 21.10 0.92
N GLY A 228 0.69 21.57 1.95
CA GLY A 228 0.18 22.56 2.90
C GLY A 228 -0.32 23.86 2.25
N LYS A 229 0.48 24.53 1.41
CA LYS A 229 0.15 25.88 0.90
C LYS A 229 -0.43 25.95 -0.52
N SER A 230 -0.23 24.95 -1.38
CA SER A 230 -0.55 25.04 -2.81
C SER A 230 -1.67 24.10 -3.25
N ILE A 231 -2.11 24.22 -4.51
CA ILE A 231 -3.03 23.25 -5.16
C ILE A 231 -2.32 21.97 -5.61
N GLN A 232 -1.04 21.82 -5.23
CA GLN A 232 -0.22 20.71 -5.67
C GLN A 232 -0.64 19.44 -4.93
N VAL A 233 -0.69 18.35 -5.70
CA VAL A 233 -0.94 17.03 -5.16
C VAL A 233 0.26 16.15 -5.47
N ARG A 234 0.79 15.51 -4.43
CA ARG A 234 1.93 14.60 -4.53
C ARG A 234 1.45 13.16 -4.54
N PHE A 235 2.28 12.30 -5.12
CA PHE A 235 2.11 10.87 -4.99
C PHE A 235 3.44 10.14 -4.79
N GLY A 236 3.38 8.99 -4.12
CA GLY A 236 4.53 8.24 -3.64
C GLY A 236 4.14 7.34 -2.47
N ARG A 237 4.95 7.25 -1.41
CA ARG A 237 4.50 6.62 -0.14
C ARG A 237 4.64 7.58 1.02
N LYS A 238 3.64 7.59 1.89
CA LYS A 238 3.59 8.40 3.12
C LYS A 238 2.92 7.62 4.24
N ASN A 239 3.58 7.52 5.40
CA ASN A 239 2.97 6.86 6.56
C ASN A 239 1.84 7.72 7.15
N PRO A 240 0.67 7.14 7.48
CA PRO A 240 -0.40 7.87 8.16
C PRO A 240 0.11 8.53 9.44
N GLY A 241 -0.23 9.80 9.64
CA GLY A 241 0.22 10.58 10.82
C GLY A 241 1.66 11.09 10.75
N SER A 242 2.47 10.68 9.77
CA SER A 242 3.80 11.23 9.53
C SER A 242 3.74 12.58 8.82
N GLU A 243 4.57 13.52 9.26
CA GLU A 243 4.79 14.81 8.58
C GLU A 243 5.64 14.65 7.30
N ARG A 244 6.44 13.58 7.22
CA ARG A 244 7.32 13.33 6.07
C ARG A 244 6.86 12.13 5.26
N ALA A 245 6.90 12.27 3.94
CA ALA A 245 6.75 11.16 3.01
C ALA A 245 7.97 10.23 3.10
N VAL A 246 7.74 8.92 2.90
CA VAL A 246 8.80 7.92 2.72
C VAL A 246 9.53 8.18 1.42
N GLY A 247 8.78 8.50 0.37
CA GLY A 247 9.32 8.91 -0.92
C GLY A 247 8.27 9.58 -1.79
N VAL A 248 8.68 10.55 -2.59
CA VAL A 248 7.82 11.28 -3.54
C VAL A 248 8.20 10.89 -4.95
N LEU A 249 7.30 10.24 -5.67
CA LEU A 249 7.54 9.81 -7.05
C LEU A 249 7.14 10.89 -8.05
N GLY A 250 6.04 11.59 -7.79
CA GLY A 250 5.62 12.69 -8.64
C GLY A 250 4.75 13.73 -7.95
N VAL A 251 4.62 14.86 -8.64
CA VAL A 251 3.86 16.02 -8.19
C VAL A 251 3.07 16.56 -9.37
N VAL A 252 1.76 16.65 -9.21
CA VAL A 252 0.86 17.33 -10.14
C VAL A 252 0.65 18.76 -9.65
N ARG A 253 0.89 19.73 -10.52
CA ARG A 253 0.81 21.17 -10.20
C ARG A 253 0.32 22.01 -11.37
N GLY A 254 0.18 23.32 -11.14
CA GLY A 254 -0.13 24.33 -12.14
C GLY A 254 -1.60 24.75 -12.14
N THR A 255 -1.86 26.06 -12.22
CA THR A 255 -3.20 26.65 -12.10
C THR A 255 -3.93 26.79 -13.44
N ARG A 256 -3.19 26.83 -14.56
CA ARG A 256 -3.73 26.96 -15.93
C ARG A 256 -3.61 25.67 -16.74
N ALA A 257 -2.48 24.99 -16.61
CA ALA A 257 -2.21 23.71 -17.27
C ALA A 257 -1.58 22.74 -16.27
N ARG A 258 -2.10 21.51 -16.22
CA ARG A 258 -1.57 20.48 -15.32
C ARG A 258 -0.18 20.05 -15.80
N LYS A 259 0.79 20.28 -14.93
CA LYS A 259 2.17 19.93 -15.15
C LYS A 259 2.57 18.84 -14.16
N LEU A 260 3.17 17.77 -14.68
CA LEU A 260 3.73 16.68 -13.90
C LEU A 260 5.22 16.91 -13.68
N THR A 261 5.64 16.79 -12.44
CA THR A 261 7.05 16.57 -12.08
C THR A 261 7.21 15.11 -11.70
N TRP A 262 8.20 14.43 -12.26
CA TRP A 262 8.52 13.04 -11.97
C TRP A 262 9.95 12.98 -11.46
N THR A 263 10.15 12.52 -10.23
CA THR A 263 11.37 12.83 -9.47
C THR A 263 12.56 11.96 -9.83
N ARG A 264 12.33 10.74 -10.34
CA ARG A 264 13.37 9.74 -10.63
C ARG A 264 13.01 8.87 -11.83
N PRO A 265 14.00 8.32 -12.56
CA PRO A 265 13.70 7.34 -13.60
C PRO A 265 13.01 6.10 -13.04
N VAL A 266 11.93 5.67 -13.69
CA VAL A 266 11.23 4.41 -13.44
C VAL A 266 10.88 3.81 -14.80
N GLY A 267 11.58 2.74 -15.17
CA GLY A 267 11.43 2.07 -16.46
C GLY A 267 11.60 3.05 -17.62
N PRO A 268 10.62 3.16 -18.55
CA PRO A 268 10.71 4.06 -19.69
C PRO A 268 10.50 5.55 -19.34
N VAL A 269 10.05 5.87 -18.12
CA VAL A 269 9.77 7.25 -17.72
C VAL A 269 11.00 7.86 -17.09
N ALA A 270 11.65 8.77 -17.82
CA ALA A 270 12.76 9.57 -17.33
C ALA A 270 12.30 10.62 -16.29
N LYS A 271 13.24 11.31 -15.65
CA LYS A 271 12.93 12.44 -14.78
C LYS A 271 12.23 13.54 -15.60
N LEU A 272 11.10 14.03 -15.11
CA LEU A 272 10.30 15.08 -15.76
C LEU A 272 10.25 16.32 -14.89
N ASN A 273 10.37 17.49 -15.50
CA ASN A 273 10.25 18.76 -14.79
C ASN A 273 9.14 19.60 -15.40
N ARG A 274 8.00 19.67 -14.70
CA ARG A 274 6.85 20.52 -15.07
C ARG A 274 6.35 20.27 -16.50
N GLU A 275 6.33 19.00 -16.93
CA GLU A 275 5.85 18.59 -18.25
C GLU A 275 4.32 18.53 -18.31
N LEU A 276 3.72 18.86 -19.46
CA LEU A 276 2.27 18.81 -19.61
C LEU A 276 1.73 17.38 -19.47
N LEU A 277 0.62 17.22 -18.75
CA LEU A 277 -0.07 15.93 -18.65
C LEU A 277 -0.81 15.63 -19.96
N THR A 278 -0.32 14.65 -20.72
CA THR A 278 -0.89 14.19 -22.00
C THR A 278 -1.25 12.71 -21.94
N ASP A 279 -2.09 12.24 -22.87
CA ASP A 279 -2.46 10.82 -22.98
C ASP A 279 -1.25 9.88 -23.13
N ASP A 280 -0.28 10.26 -23.97
CA ASP A 280 0.95 9.48 -24.18
C ASP A 280 1.79 9.41 -22.90
N LEU A 281 1.90 10.52 -22.17
CA LEU A 281 2.63 10.54 -20.91
C LEU A 281 1.95 9.65 -19.85
N VAL A 282 0.62 9.72 -19.73
CA VAL A 282 -0.14 8.87 -18.79
C VAL A 282 0.04 7.39 -19.15
N ALA A 283 -0.03 7.01 -20.43
CA ALA A 283 0.16 5.63 -20.87
C ALA A 283 1.58 5.10 -20.55
N LYS A 284 2.61 5.93 -20.71
CA LYS A 284 3.99 5.58 -20.32
C LYS A 284 4.11 5.36 -18.82
N ILE A 285 3.45 6.19 -18.01
CA ILE A 285 3.45 6.06 -16.54
C ILE A 285 2.72 4.78 -16.11
N GLU A 286 1.56 4.48 -16.68
CA GLU A 286 0.83 3.23 -16.42
C GLU A 286 1.69 1.99 -16.70
N THR A 287 2.41 2.02 -17.83
CA THR A 287 3.34 0.94 -18.19
C THR A 287 4.47 0.85 -17.18
N ALA A 288 5.14 1.96 -16.86
CA ALA A 288 6.23 1.98 -15.89
C ALA A 288 5.82 1.49 -14.49
N LEU A 289 4.66 1.93 -13.99
CA LEU A 289 4.13 1.53 -12.69
C LEU A 289 3.69 0.05 -12.64
N SER A 290 3.35 -0.55 -13.79
CA SER A 290 3.00 -1.97 -13.87
C SER A 290 4.22 -2.86 -14.06
N THR A 291 5.28 -2.40 -14.75
CA THR A 291 6.48 -3.23 -15.04
C THR A 291 7.59 -3.11 -14.00
N GLU A 292 7.78 -1.95 -13.36
CA GLU A 292 8.95 -1.65 -12.50
C GLU A 292 8.65 -1.78 -11.01
N ARG A 293 7.74 -2.68 -10.66
CA ARG A 293 7.19 -2.78 -9.30
C ARG A 293 8.22 -3.17 -8.26
N GLU A 294 9.06 -4.15 -8.55
CA GLU A 294 10.13 -4.59 -7.64
C GLU A 294 11.09 -3.42 -7.33
N SER A 295 11.46 -2.63 -8.36
CA SER A 295 12.31 -1.46 -8.16
C SER A 295 11.63 -0.35 -7.35
N LEU A 296 10.31 -0.20 -7.44
CA LEU A 296 9.55 0.75 -6.63
C LEU A 296 9.46 0.28 -5.17
N ASP A 297 9.29 -1.02 -4.96
CA ASP A 297 9.17 -1.62 -3.62
C ASP A 297 10.46 -1.52 -2.82
N ASP A 298 11.61 -1.77 -3.46
CA ASP A 298 12.93 -1.58 -2.83
C ASP A 298 13.16 -0.14 -2.35
N TRP A 299 12.55 0.83 -3.02
CA TRP A 299 12.69 2.24 -2.68
C TRP A 299 11.61 2.74 -1.70
N LEU A 300 10.40 2.24 -1.84
CA LEU A 300 9.22 2.68 -1.09
C LEU A 300 8.79 1.62 -0.07
N VAL A 301 9.78 0.96 0.54
CA VAL A 301 9.57 -0.08 1.54
C VAL A 301 8.66 0.45 2.65
N LEU A 302 7.54 -0.23 2.84
CA LEU A 302 6.67 0.01 3.98
C LEU A 302 7.03 -0.94 5.12
N GLU A 303 6.91 -0.44 6.34
CA GLU A 303 6.94 -1.31 7.53
C GLU A 303 5.73 -2.26 7.56
N THR A 304 4.58 -1.79 7.05
CA THR A 304 3.29 -2.51 7.01
C THR A 304 2.67 -2.48 5.61
N GLU A 305 2.17 -3.61 5.11
CA GLU A 305 1.50 -3.64 3.80
C GLU A 305 0.11 -3.02 3.89
N ARG A 306 -0.18 -2.12 2.95
CA ARG A 306 -1.50 -1.53 2.80
C ARG A 306 -1.71 -1.06 1.37
N PRO A 307 -2.97 -0.97 0.93
CA PRO A 307 -3.28 -0.29 -0.32
C PRO A 307 -2.79 1.16 -0.28
N GLY A 308 -2.69 1.77 -1.45
CA GLY A 308 -2.48 3.21 -1.56
C GLY A 308 -3.57 3.96 -0.80
N LEU A 309 -3.22 5.13 -0.27
CA LEU A 309 -4.17 6.00 0.41
C LEU A 309 -4.50 7.20 -0.45
N TRP A 310 -5.74 7.63 -0.32
CA TRP A 310 -6.23 8.86 -0.91
C TRP A 310 -5.94 10.07 0.01
N PRO A 311 -5.99 11.32 -0.51
CA PRO A 311 -5.66 12.49 0.29
C PRO A 311 -6.54 12.66 1.52
N ASP A 312 -7.85 12.38 1.41
CA ASP A 312 -8.81 12.44 2.53
C ASP A 312 -8.63 11.34 3.58
N GLN A 313 -7.80 10.33 3.29
CA GLN A 313 -7.39 9.28 4.23
C GLN A 313 -6.05 9.60 4.90
N LEU A 314 -5.37 10.67 4.49
CA LEU A 314 -4.11 11.15 5.04
C LEU A 314 -4.31 12.51 5.69
N ARG A 315 -3.42 12.83 6.64
CA ARG A 315 -3.34 14.19 7.19
C ARG A 315 -2.57 15.09 6.21
N ASP A 316 -3.05 16.31 6.02
CA ASP A 316 -2.36 17.35 5.25
C ASP A 316 -0.96 17.62 5.82
N ASP A 317 -0.02 17.97 4.92
CA ASP A 317 1.31 18.40 5.34
C ASP A 317 1.22 19.70 6.17
N PRO A 318 2.03 19.83 7.24
CA PRO A 318 2.17 21.11 7.94
C PRO A 318 2.57 22.23 6.97
N LEU A 319 2.17 23.46 7.31
CA LEU A 319 2.55 24.64 6.53
C LEU A 319 4.07 24.83 6.59
N ASP A 320 4.78 24.59 5.48
CA ASP A 320 6.18 25.00 5.36
C ASP A 320 6.24 26.52 5.11
N PRO A 321 6.85 27.32 6.00
CA PRO A 321 7.03 28.75 5.78
C PRO A 321 7.88 29.10 4.54
N GLY A 322 8.66 28.17 3.98
CA GLY A 322 9.56 28.40 2.85
C GLY A 322 9.12 27.95 1.46
N GLU A 323 7.91 27.40 1.28
CA GLU A 323 7.43 26.98 -0.05
C GLU A 323 6.77 28.15 -0.79
N ASP A 324 7.36 28.52 -1.94
CA ASP A 324 6.85 29.53 -2.88
C ASP A 324 5.39 29.24 -3.27
N THR A 325 4.56 30.28 -3.23
CA THR A 325 3.26 30.30 -3.88
C THR A 325 3.45 30.00 -5.38
N ASP A 326 2.57 29.21 -5.99
CA ASP A 326 2.59 28.94 -7.44
C ASP A 326 2.28 30.26 -8.19
N ASP A 327 3.27 31.14 -8.28
CA ASP A 327 3.25 32.36 -9.08
C ASP A 327 3.58 32.00 -10.53
N ASP A 328 2.59 31.50 -11.26
CA ASP A 328 2.62 31.45 -12.73
C ASP A 328 2.54 32.88 -13.36
N GLU A 329 2.79 33.97 -12.60
CA GLU A 329 2.80 35.37 -13.06
C GLU A 329 3.94 36.26 -12.51
N ALA A 330 5.11 35.70 -12.17
CA ALA A 330 6.29 36.54 -11.97
C ALA A 330 7.17 36.51 -13.23
N THR A 331 7.27 37.66 -13.89
CA THR A 331 8.20 37.92 -14.98
C THR A 331 9.64 37.71 -14.48
N ASP A 332 10.43 36.96 -15.25
CA ASP A 332 11.88 36.82 -15.09
C ASP A 332 12.52 38.20 -15.01
N THR A 333 12.84 38.68 -13.80
CA THR A 333 13.87 39.70 -13.53
C THR A 333 14.05 39.86 -12.02
N GLU A 334 14.50 38.81 -11.35
CA GLU A 334 15.26 38.99 -10.11
C GLU A 334 16.18 37.78 -9.97
N GLU A 335 17.49 38.03 -10.00
CA GLU A 335 18.53 37.03 -9.70
C GLU A 335 18.30 36.53 -8.27
N THR A 336 17.49 35.50 -8.15
CA THR A 336 17.19 34.81 -6.90
C THR A 336 18.47 34.17 -6.40
N ARG A 337 19.09 34.82 -5.41
CA ARG A 337 20.26 34.30 -4.71
C ARG A 337 19.87 33.01 -4.00
N GLN A 338 20.17 31.88 -4.63
CA GLN A 338 19.99 30.57 -4.01
C GLN A 338 20.84 30.50 -2.72
N PRO A 339 20.33 29.87 -1.65
CA PRO A 339 21.13 29.63 -0.46
C PRO A 339 22.29 28.68 -0.79
N VAL A 340 23.53 29.18 -0.69
CA VAL A 340 24.75 28.41 -0.95
C VAL A 340 25.41 28.04 0.37
N ASN A 341 25.51 26.75 0.66
CA ASN A 341 26.32 26.24 1.78
C ASN A 341 27.80 26.17 1.37
N ARG A 342 28.55 27.25 1.60
CA ARG A 342 29.99 27.32 1.29
C ARG A 342 30.83 27.11 2.56
N ILE A 343 31.69 26.07 2.54
CA ILE A 343 32.63 25.76 3.62
C ILE A 343 34.04 26.20 3.21
N TYR A 344 34.68 27.03 4.02
CA TYR A 344 36.07 27.49 3.80
C TYR A 344 37.06 26.65 4.61
N TYR A 345 38.09 26.10 3.98
CA TYR A 345 39.11 25.26 4.64
C TYR A 345 40.55 25.68 4.30
N GLY A 346 41.50 25.28 5.15
CA GLY A 346 42.94 25.28 4.82
C GLY A 346 43.84 24.98 6.03
N PRO A 347 45.17 25.11 5.90
CA PRO A 347 46.13 24.76 6.95
C PRO A 347 46.01 25.64 8.22
N PRO A 348 46.20 25.11 9.44
CA PRO A 348 46.20 25.89 10.66
C PRO A 348 47.33 26.93 10.66
N GLY A 349 47.04 28.16 11.09
CA GLY A 349 48.02 29.25 11.23
C GLY A 349 48.10 30.27 10.08
N THR A 350 47.39 30.09 8.96
CA THR A 350 47.49 31.01 7.80
C THR A 350 46.46 32.16 7.78
N GLY A 351 46.09 32.73 8.93
CA GLY A 351 45.32 34.00 8.95
C GLY A 351 43.89 33.97 8.41
N LYS A 352 43.29 32.78 8.22
CA LYS A 352 41.95 32.59 7.60
C LYS A 352 40.85 33.40 8.25
N THR A 353 40.94 33.64 9.56
CA THR A 353 39.94 34.41 10.31
C THR A 353 39.87 35.85 9.82
N TYR A 354 40.99 36.44 9.37
CA TYR A 354 41.07 37.83 8.93
C TYR A 354 40.60 38.01 7.48
N GLU A 355 40.98 37.12 6.57
CA GLU A 355 40.49 37.16 5.19
C GLU A 355 39.01 36.81 5.10
N LEU A 356 38.54 35.81 5.88
CA LEU A 356 37.14 35.44 5.95
C LEU A 356 36.28 36.60 6.50
N SER A 357 36.74 37.30 7.53
CA SER A 357 36.00 38.45 8.08
C SER A 357 35.95 39.63 7.12
N LYS A 358 37.00 39.89 6.32
CA LYS A 358 36.94 40.88 5.23
C LYS A 358 35.95 40.48 4.13
N LEU A 359 35.92 39.21 3.76
CA LEU A 359 35.05 38.69 2.71
C LEU A 359 33.57 38.73 3.14
N LEU A 360 33.28 38.32 4.38
CA LEU A 360 31.94 38.43 4.99
C LEU A 360 31.48 39.90 5.06
N LYS A 361 32.35 40.82 5.45
CA LYS A 361 32.02 42.25 5.52
C LYS A 361 31.66 42.84 4.15
N ARG A 362 32.35 42.41 3.09
CA ARG A 362 32.10 42.86 1.72
C ARG A 362 30.83 42.24 1.11
N GLU A 363 30.61 40.95 1.30
CA GLU A 363 29.52 40.22 0.64
C GLU A 363 28.19 40.28 1.40
N TYR A 364 28.23 40.38 2.74
CA TYR A 364 27.02 40.40 3.57
C TYR A 364 26.70 41.78 4.15
N GLU A 365 27.65 42.47 4.78
CA GLU A 365 27.34 43.72 5.51
C GLU A 365 27.13 44.92 4.56
N GLN A 366 27.97 45.06 3.52
CA GLN A 366 27.84 46.16 2.55
C GLN A 366 26.70 45.96 1.55
N ALA A 367 26.28 44.72 1.28
CA ALA A 367 25.15 44.42 0.42
C ALA A 367 23.78 44.63 1.10
N MET A 368 23.74 44.65 2.43
CA MET A 368 22.52 44.86 3.24
C MET A 368 22.18 46.34 3.48
N THR A 369 23.07 47.27 3.16
CA THR A 369 22.91 48.70 3.49
C THR A 369 21.88 49.51 2.65
N PRO A 370 21.29 49.06 1.51
CA PRO A 370 20.26 49.86 0.84
C PRO A 370 18.85 49.76 1.43
N LEU A 371 18.57 48.84 2.37
CA LEU A 371 17.20 48.52 2.81
C LEU A 371 16.74 49.22 4.10
N CYS A 372 17.56 50.09 4.69
CA CYS A 372 17.23 50.80 5.92
C CYS A 372 17.38 52.33 5.82
N GLN A 373 16.91 52.93 4.71
CA GLN A 373 16.64 54.37 4.64
C GLN A 373 15.48 54.67 3.68
N ARG A 374 14.25 54.30 4.07
CA ARG A 374 13.02 55.01 3.67
C ARG A 374 12.01 54.84 4.81
N SER A 375 11.98 55.82 5.70
CA SER A 375 10.82 56.13 6.55
C SER A 375 10.04 57.25 5.90
#